data_AF-A0AAV8VI68-F1
#
_entry.id   AF-A0AAV8VI68-F1
#
_cell.length_a   1.000
_cell.length_b   1.000
_cell.length_c   1.000
_cell.angle_alpha   90.00
_cell.angle_beta   90.00
_cell.angle_gamma   90.00
#
_symmetry.space_group_name_H-M   'P 1'
#
loop_
_entity.id
_entity.type
_entity.pdbx_description
1 polymer ?
#
loop_
_entity_poly.entity_id
_entity_poly.type
_entity_poly.pdbx_seq_one_letter_code
_entity_poly.pdbx_strand_id
1 'polypeptide(L)'
;MALTLASSIEKCDVFDEPIFDNSIVSLHEHTYKPYGSPSYKNSDEIRIPVHFQDLILDISESYIYIEGKFTPSQIAADGHIKCNLSNNALAFLFEEIRYEMGGEQIAVVRKPGITTSMKTMLSFGASQLPVLLTYGWGLGEDHQDILDDTTHVFSGRLPLKYLMGFAEDYTKGLINVKQELILILARTFKNCYVGDVEANIVIDKIEWKIRHIVPEDRLKLNYAQ
;
A
#
# COMPACT_ATOMS: atom_id res chain seq x y z
N MET A 1 12.91 -33.03 -49.30
CA MET A 1 13.31 -31.62 -49.13
C MET A 1 12.02 -30.82 -49.04
N ALA A 2 11.46 -30.58 -47.85
CA ALA A 2 11.84 -29.51 -46.91
C ALA A 2 11.70 -28.13 -47.59
N LEU A 3 10.94 -27.13 -47.11
CA LEU A 3 10.29 -26.88 -45.82
C LEU A 3 8.90 -26.26 -46.08
N THR A 4 7.86 -26.68 -45.38
CA THR A 4 6.64 -25.87 -45.22
C THR A 4 6.77 -25.02 -43.96
N LEU A 5 6.75 -23.71 -44.14
CA LEU A 5 6.85 -22.67 -43.12
C LEU A 5 5.74 -22.81 -42.07
N ALA A 6 6.09 -23.40 -40.93
CA ALA A 6 5.30 -23.36 -39.71
C ALA A 6 6.05 -22.53 -38.67
N SER A 7 5.96 -21.21 -38.71
CA SER A 7 6.55 -20.37 -37.65
C SER A 7 6.01 -18.93 -37.55
N SER A 8 4.77 -18.65 -37.95
CA SER A 8 4.27 -17.25 -37.92
C SER A 8 2.87 -17.04 -37.32
N ILE A 9 2.17 -18.10 -36.89
CA ILE A 9 0.82 -17.98 -36.31
C ILE A 9 0.84 -17.76 -34.78
N GLU A 10 1.95 -18.01 -34.08
CA GLU A 10 2.04 -17.76 -32.62
C GLU A 10 2.37 -16.29 -32.25
N LYS A 11 2.23 -15.35 -33.19
CA LYS A 11 2.58 -13.94 -32.98
C LYS A 11 1.35 -13.05 -33.12
N CYS A 12 0.54 -13.01 -32.06
CA CYS A 12 -0.62 -12.13 -31.87
C CYS A 12 -1.66 -12.13 -33.02
N ASP A 13 -2.74 -12.89 -32.85
CA ASP A 13 -3.96 -12.71 -33.65
C ASP A 13 -4.68 -11.43 -33.21
N VAL A 14 -4.42 -10.34 -33.93
CA VAL A 14 -5.06 -9.03 -33.73
C VAL A 14 -6.50 -9.01 -34.27
N PHE A 15 -6.87 -10.01 -35.07
CA PHE A 15 -8.16 -10.10 -35.74
C PHE A 15 -9.09 -11.18 -35.17
N ASP A 16 -8.68 -11.87 -34.10
CA ASP A 16 -9.56 -12.80 -33.40
C ASP A 16 -10.69 -12.06 -32.69
N GLU A 17 -11.85 -12.71 -32.59
CA GLU A 17 -12.96 -12.16 -31.83
C GLU A 17 -12.55 -11.94 -30.36
N PRO A 18 -12.91 -10.80 -29.75
CA PRO A 18 -12.55 -10.52 -28.37
C PRO A 18 -13.15 -11.59 -27.46
N ILE A 19 -12.29 -12.33 -26.77
CA ILE A 19 -12.71 -13.26 -25.72
C ILE A 19 -13.14 -12.40 -24.53
N PHE A 20 -14.44 -12.36 -24.27
CA PHE A 20 -14.98 -11.70 -23.09
C PHE A 20 -14.87 -12.62 -21.87
N ASP A 21 -14.01 -12.24 -20.93
CA ASP A 21 -13.95 -12.87 -19.62
C ASP A 21 -14.96 -12.20 -18.67
N ASN A 22 -16.05 -12.90 -18.38
CA ASN A 22 -17.10 -12.45 -17.46
C ASN A 22 -16.97 -13.10 -16.06
N SER A 23 -15.79 -13.65 -15.72
CA SER A 23 -15.59 -14.38 -14.47
C SER A 23 -15.75 -13.52 -13.21
N ILE A 24 -15.51 -12.21 -13.30
CA ILE A 24 -15.66 -11.23 -12.21
C ILE A 24 -16.87 -10.34 -12.49
N VAL A 25 -17.83 -10.33 -11.58
CA VAL A 25 -19.04 -9.51 -11.67
C VAL A 25 -18.80 -8.12 -11.10
N SER A 26 -18.10 -8.03 -9.97
CA SER A 26 -17.78 -6.73 -9.37
C SER A 26 -16.54 -6.76 -8.48
N LEU A 27 -15.96 -5.57 -8.32
CA LEU A 27 -14.88 -5.28 -7.39
C LEU A 27 -15.35 -4.18 -6.43
N HIS A 28 -15.35 -4.47 -5.13
CA HIS A 28 -15.77 -3.50 -4.12
C HIS A 28 -14.66 -3.27 -3.10
N GLU A 29 -14.21 -2.02 -2.96
CA GLU A 29 -13.24 -1.64 -1.93
C GLU A 29 -13.90 -1.60 -0.56
N HIS A 30 -13.33 -2.33 0.39
CA HIS A 30 -13.77 -2.38 1.78
C HIS A 30 -12.66 -1.89 2.71
N THR A 31 -13.07 -1.19 3.76
CA THR A 31 -12.18 -0.56 4.74
C THR A 31 -12.21 -1.32 6.04
N TYR A 32 -11.04 -1.75 6.50
CA TYR A 32 -10.82 -2.46 7.75
C TYR A 32 -10.07 -1.57 8.73
N LYS A 33 -10.56 -1.51 9.97
CA LYS A 33 -10.02 -0.63 11.01
C LYS A 33 -9.22 -1.44 12.03
N PRO A 34 -8.21 -0.83 12.67
CA PRO A 34 -7.50 -1.41 13.79
C PRO A 34 -8.43 -1.85 14.93
N TYR A 35 -8.09 -2.97 15.54
CA TYR A 35 -8.74 -3.44 16.75
C TYR A 35 -8.11 -2.77 17.98
N GLY A 36 -8.94 -2.12 18.81
CA GLY A 36 -8.55 -1.75 20.18
C GLY A 36 -7.64 -0.52 20.35
N SER A 37 -7.33 0.24 19.31
CA SER A 37 -6.44 1.43 19.42
C SER A 37 -7.24 2.74 19.41
N PRO A 38 -7.44 3.41 20.57
CA PRO A 38 -8.01 4.77 20.62
C PRO A 38 -7.01 5.86 20.22
N SER A 39 -5.72 5.53 20.17
CA SER A 39 -4.62 6.44 19.82
C SER A 39 -3.47 5.67 19.17
N TYR A 40 -2.63 6.37 18.40
CA TYR A 40 -1.46 5.81 17.73
C TYR A 40 -0.17 6.45 18.28
N LYS A 41 0.49 5.79 19.24
CA LYS A 41 1.74 6.29 19.85
C LYS A 41 2.95 5.53 19.33
N ASN A 42 4.12 6.14 19.48
CA ASN A 42 5.38 5.52 19.10
C ASN A 42 5.59 4.17 19.81
N SER A 43 6.04 3.17 19.05
CA SER A 43 6.20 1.77 19.49
C SER A 43 4.90 1.00 19.79
N ASP A 44 3.72 1.58 19.53
CA ASP A 44 2.48 0.83 19.63
C ASP A 44 2.39 -0.23 18.52
N GLU A 45 1.76 -1.35 18.88
CA GLU A 45 1.40 -2.41 17.95
C GLU A 45 -0.07 -2.26 17.55
N ILE A 46 -0.32 -2.19 16.25
CA ILE A 46 -1.63 -2.02 15.65
C ILE A 46 -1.95 -3.29 14.90
N ARG A 47 -3.12 -3.87 15.16
CA ARG A 47 -3.59 -5.10 14.51
C ARG A 47 -4.87 -4.83 13.74
N ILE A 48 -4.88 -5.17 12.46
CA ILE A 48 -6.04 -5.04 11.58
C ILE A 48 -6.46 -6.44 11.12
N PRO A 49 -7.43 -7.07 11.82
CA PRO A 49 -7.91 -8.39 11.47
C PRO A 49 -8.96 -8.37 10.34
N VAL A 50 -8.94 -9.39 9.50
CA VAL A 50 -9.98 -9.72 8.51
C VAL A 50 -10.44 -11.16 8.77
N HIS A 51 -11.71 -11.33 9.18
CA HIS A 51 -12.26 -12.60 9.68
C HIS A 51 -13.51 -13.08 8.95
N PHE A 52 -13.82 -12.49 7.79
CA PHE A 52 -15.07 -12.79 7.09
C PHE A 52 -15.00 -14.11 6.33
N GLN A 53 -16.06 -14.90 6.47
CA GLN A 53 -16.33 -16.08 5.64
C GLN A 53 -16.96 -15.65 4.32
N ASP A 54 -16.71 -16.45 3.28
CA ASP A 54 -17.24 -16.35 1.91
C ASP A 54 -16.83 -15.09 1.13
N LEU A 55 -15.64 -14.56 1.42
CA LEU A 55 -15.03 -13.47 0.67
C LEU A 55 -13.81 -13.95 -0.13
N ILE A 56 -13.71 -13.42 -1.34
CA ILE A 56 -12.49 -13.47 -2.15
C ILE A 56 -11.82 -12.11 -2.06
N LEU A 57 -10.60 -12.08 -1.51
CA LEU A 57 -9.88 -10.85 -1.21
C LEU A 57 -8.69 -10.69 -2.15
N ASP A 58 -8.58 -9.52 -2.78
CA ASP A 58 -7.42 -9.12 -3.57
C ASP A 58 -6.44 -8.35 -2.69
N ILE A 59 -5.39 -9.04 -2.25
CA ILE A 59 -4.34 -8.47 -1.39
C ILE A 59 -3.29 -7.72 -2.18
N SER A 60 -3.09 -8.07 -3.45
CA SER A 60 -2.07 -7.46 -4.30
C SER A 60 -2.30 -5.96 -4.51
N GLU A 61 -3.55 -5.58 -4.74
CA GLU A 61 -3.98 -4.19 -4.89
C GLU A 61 -4.46 -3.55 -3.58
N SER A 62 -4.29 -4.23 -2.45
CA SER A 62 -4.64 -3.67 -1.14
C SER A 62 -3.61 -2.63 -0.67
N TYR A 63 -4.05 -1.68 0.15
CA TYR A 63 -3.21 -0.61 0.65
C TYR A 63 -3.61 -0.14 2.04
N ILE A 64 -2.64 0.38 2.76
CA ILE A 64 -2.83 1.03 4.06
C ILE A 64 -3.10 2.51 3.78
N TYR A 65 -4.25 3.02 4.16
CA TYR A 65 -4.55 4.44 4.15
C TYR A 65 -4.13 5.05 5.48
N ILE A 66 -3.39 6.15 5.42
CA ILE A 66 -2.85 6.84 6.59
C ILE A 66 -3.20 8.32 6.49
N GLU A 67 -3.65 8.87 7.60
CA GLU A 67 -3.96 10.29 7.76
C GLU A 67 -3.40 10.75 9.10
N GLY A 68 -2.83 11.94 9.12
CA GLY A 68 -2.28 12.52 10.34
C GLY A 68 -1.94 13.99 10.18
N LYS A 69 -1.44 14.59 11.26
CA LYS A 69 -1.04 15.98 11.30
C LYS A 69 0.48 16.11 11.41
N PHE A 70 1.05 17.02 10.64
CA PHE A 70 2.46 17.36 10.64
C PHE A 70 2.64 18.80 11.12
N THR A 71 3.20 19.01 12.31
CA THR A 71 3.39 20.36 12.86
C THR A 71 4.88 20.63 13.14
N PRO A 72 5.53 21.50 12.34
CA PRO A 72 6.87 22.01 12.62
C PRO A 72 6.92 22.80 13.95
N SER A 73 8.02 22.68 14.70
CA SER A 73 8.18 23.33 16.02
C SER A 73 8.32 24.86 15.94
N GLN A 74 8.83 25.35 14.82
CA GLN A 74 8.94 26.78 14.52
C GLN A 74 8.47 27.01 13.09
N ILE A 75 7.58 27.98 12.92
CA ILE A 75 7.20 28.52 11.63
C ILE A 75 8.12 29.71 11.38
N ALA A 76 8.81 29.78 10.23
CA ALA A 76 9.70 30.90 9.96
C ALA A 76 8.92 32.23 9.95
N ALA A 77 9.57 33.32 10.35
CA ALA A 77 8.98 34.66 10.33
C ALA A 77 8.51 35.11 8.93
N ASP A 78 9.07 34.49 7.88
CA ASP A 78 8.76 34.74 6.47
C ASP A 78 7.62 33.86 5.92
N GLY A 79 6.98 33.04 6.76
CA GLY A 79 5.89 32.13 6.36
C GLY A 79 6.34 30.85 5.65
N HIS A 80 7.63 30.70 5.34
CA HIS A 80 8.17 29.47 4.75
C HIS A 80 8.38 28.36 5.79
N ILE A 81 7.99 27.13 5.41
CA ILE A 81 8.18 25.94 6.24
C ILE A 81 9.65 25.50 6.16
N LYS A 82 10.37 25.52 7.29
CA LYS A 82 11.79 25.07 7.38
C LYS A 82 11.96 23.56 7.56
N CYS A 83 10.86 22.82 7.47
CA CYS A 83 10.83 21.38 7.71
C CYS A 83 9.73 20.73 6.87
N ASN A 84 10.12 19.87 5.94
CA ASN A 84 9.21 19.22 5.00
C ASN A 84 9.12 17.73 5.29
N LEU A 85 8.06 17.06 4.84
CA LEU A 85 8.03 15.60 4.91
C LEU A 85 9.15 15.03 4.04
N SER A 86 9.83 14.02 4.57
CA SER A 86 10.88 13.33 3.85
C SER A 86 10.27 12.55 2.68
N ASN A 87 11.06 12.30 1.65
CA ASN A 87 10.70 11.29 0.67
C ASN A 87 10.38 9.95 1.38
N ASN A 88 9.30 9.29 0.98
CA ASN A 88 8.78 8.05 1.58
C ASN A 88 8.36 8.15 3.07
N ALA A 89 7.94 9.34 3.52
CA ALA A 89 7.55 9.60 4.92
C ALA A 89 6.55 8.59 5.50
N LEU A 90 5.57 8.14 4.71
CA LEU A 90 4.53 7.21 5.17
C LEU A 90 5.11 5.85 5.61
N ALA A 91 6.10 5.33 4.89
CA ALA A 91 6.75 4.07 5.24
C ALA A 91 7.69 4.22 6.46
N PHE A 92 8.23 5.43 6.71
CA PHE A 92 9.05 5.71 7.89
C PHE A 92 8.24 5.78 9.20
N LEU A 93 6.90 5.85 9.14
CA LEU A 93 6.04 5.78 10.32
C LEU A 93 6.10 4.42 11.03
N PHE A 94 6.55 3.37 10.34
CA PHE A 94 6.56 2.00 10.85
C PHE A 94 7.99 1.51 11.07
N GLU A 95 8.23 0.86 12.21
CA GLU A 95 9.46 0.09 12.44
C GLU A 95 9.36 -1.29 11.79
N GLU A 96 8.17 -1.90 11.81
CA GLU A 96 7.96 -3.23 11.26
C GLU A 96 6.52 -3.41 10.77
N ILE A 97 6.35 -4.12 9.66
CA ILE A 97 5.06 -4.53 9.11
C ILE A 97 5.08 -6.04 8.94
N ARG A 98 4.07 -6.73 9.48
CA ARG A 98 3.89 -8.17 9.36
C ARG A 98 2.54 -8.48 8.76
N TYR A 99 2.52 -9.49 7.91
CA TYR A 99 1.30 -10.05 7.35
C TYR A 99 1.19 -11.51 7.78
N GLU A 100 0.10 -11.84 8.46
CA GLU A 100 -0.22 -13.17 8.93
C GLU A 100 -1.47 -13.69 8.21
N MET A 101 -1.43 -14.97 7.81
CA MET A 101 -2.52 -15.65 7.14
C MET A 101 -2.73 -17.00 7.81
N GLY A 102 -3.97 -17.29 8.25
CA GLY A 102 -4.28 -18.52 8.98
C GLY A 102 -3.59 -18.64 10.35
N GLY A 103 -3.04 -17.54 10.90
CA GLY A 103 -2.21 -17.54 12.10
C GLY A 103 -0.74 -17.86 11.86
N GLU A 104 -0.33 -18.03 10.60
CA GLU A 104 1.07 -18.18 10.22
C GLU A 104 1.61 -16.88 9.61
N GLN A 105 2.87 -16.58 9.91
CA GLN A 105 3.55 -15.38 9.42
C GLN A 105 4.06 -15.60 8.00
N ILE A 106 3.40 -14.95 7.02
CA ILE A 106 3.75 -15.07 5.61
C ILE A 106 4.86 -14.10 5.22
N ALA A 107 4.79 -12.87 5.74
CA ALA A 107 5.76 -11.84 5.38
C ALA A 107 6.06 -10.91 6.54
N VAL A 108 7.33 -10.48 6.61
CA VAL A 108 7.84 -9.52 7.60
C VAL A 108 8.75 -8.54 6.91
N VAL A 109 8.49 -7.26 7.12
CA VAL A 109 9.34 -6.18 6.63
C VAL A 109 9.77 -5.34 7.80
N ARG A 110 11.07 -5.39 8.10
CA ARG A 110 11.72 -4.54 9.09
C ARG A 110 12.22 -3.27 8.42
N LYS A 111 12.00 -2.14 9.09
CA LYS A 111 12.34 -0.79 8.61
C LYS A 111 11.81 -0.52 7.21
N PRO A 112 10.48 -0.61 7.00
CA PRO A 112 9.85 -0.42 5.69
C PRO A 112 10.28 0.88 5.00
N GLY A 113 10.45 1.98 5.74
CA GLY A 113 10.95 3.24 5.16
C GLY A 113 12.31 3.12 4.46
N ILE A 114 13.25 2.30 4.95
CA ILE A 114 14.56 2.12 4.31
C ILE A 114 14.46 1.13 3.15
N THR A 115 13.85 -0.04 3.40
CA THR A 115 13.80 -1.13 2.42
C THR A 115 13.00 -0.74 1.18
N THR A 116 11.85 -0.10 1.36
CA THR A 116 11.05 0.39 0.24
C THR A 116 11.71 1.56 -0.45
N SER A 117 12.42 2.45 0.24
CA SER A 117 13.20 3.50 -0.42
C SER A 117 14.25 2.92 -1.36
N MET A 118 15.00 1.91 -0.91
CA MET A 118 15.99 1.22 -1.74
C MET A 118 15.34 0.52 -2.94
N LYS A 119 14.23 -0.20 -2.71
CA LYS A 119 13.46 -0.86 -3.77
C LYS A 119 12.94 0.16 -4.79
N THR A 120 12.35 1.26 -4.31
CA THR A 120 11.78 2.29 -5.17
C THR A 120 12.84 2.96 -6.04
N MET A 121 14.02 3.26 -5.48
CA MET A 121 15.13 3.85 -6.25
C MET A 121 15.69 2.93 -7.34
N LEU A 122 15.73 1.61 -7.10
CA LEU A 122 16.35 0.66 -8.02
C LEU A 122 15.39 0.07 -9.05
N SER A 123 14.13 -0.16 -8.66
CA SER A 123 13.16 -0.88 -9.48
C SER A 123 12.26 0.04 -10.31
N PHE A 124 12.11 1.31 -9.93
CA PHE A 124 11.10 2.19 -10.54
C PHE A 124 11.71 3.24 -11.46
N GLY A 125 11.09 3.38 -12.64
CA GLY A 125 11.45 4.37 -13.64
C GLY A 125 10.50 5.56 -13.68
N ALA A 126 10.75 6.50 -14.60
CA ALA A 126 9.95 7.72 -14.77
C ALA A 126 8.46 7.44 -15.05
N SER A 127 8.13 6.30 -15.67
CA SER A 127 6.75 5.91 -15.99
C SER A 127 5.88 5.62 -14.77
N GLN A 128 6.49 5.23 -13.64
CA GLN A 128 5.77 4.83 -12.43
C GLN A 128 5.69 5.95 -11.39
N LEU A 129 6.46 7.04 -11.56
CA LEU A 129 6.48 8.19 -10.64
C LEU A 129 5.08 8.73 -10.28
N PRO A 130 4.13 8.93 -11.23
CA PRO A 130 2.82 9.48 -10.88
C PRO A 130 2.06 8.64 -9.86
N VAL A 131 2.22 7.31 -9.92
CA VAL A 131 1.58 6.38 -8.99
C VAL A 131 2.25 6.43 -7.61
N LEU A 132 3.57 6.67 -7.59
CA LEU A 132 4.36 6.73 -6.36
C LEU A 132 4.13 8.01 -5.54
N LEU A 133 3.64 9.09 -6.15
CA LEU A 133 3.32 10.36 -5.45
C LEU A 133 2.35 10.15 -4.29
N THR A 134 1.30 9.34 -4.51
CA THR A 134 0.29 9.04 -3.47
C THR A 134 0.86 8.25 -2.28
N TYR A 135 2.05 7.67 -2.44
CA TYR A 135 2.77 6.93 -1.40
C TYR A 135 3.81 7.80 -0.68
N GLY A 136 3.86 9.09 -1.01
CA GLY A 136 4.84 10.03 -0.50
C GLY A 136 6.20 9.89 -1.17
N TRP A 137 6.27 9.34 -2.38
CA TRP A 137 7.51 9.34 -3.16
C TRP A 137 7.67 10.62 -3.98
N GLY A 138 8.90 11.11 -4.14
CA GLY A 138 9.18 12.34 -4.88
C GLY A 138 8.94 13.62 -4.10
N LEU A 139 8.69 13.52 -2.78
CA LEU A 139 8.54 14.67 -1.91
C LEU A 139 9.87 15.43 -1.79
N GLY A 140 9.78 16.76 -1.94
CA GLY A 140 10.91 17.68 -1.83
C GLY A 140 10.43 19.03 -1.30
N GLU A 141 11.30 20.05 -1.34
CA GLU A 141 10.93 21.39 -0.86
C GLU A 141 9.79 22.02 -1.67
N ASP A 142 9.79 21.81 -2.99
CA ASP A 142 8.80 22.38 -3.90
C ASP A 142 7.55 21.50 -4.10
N HIS A 143 7.59 20.23 -3.67
CA HIS A 143 6.56 19.24 -3.96
C HIS A 143 6.23 18.43 -2.70
N GLN A 144 5.09 18.74 -2.08
CA GLN A 144 4.58 18.08 -0.88
C GLN A 144 3.17 17.50 -1.13
N ASP A 145 3.01 16.70 -2.19
CA ASP A 145 1.70 16.27 -2.72
C ASP A 145 0.77 15.57 -1.72
N ILE A 146 1.33 15.00 -0.64
CA ILE A 146 0.56 14.31 0.40
C ILE A 146 0.22 15.20 1.60
N LEU A 147 0.72 16.43 1.66
CA LEU A 147 0.52 17.38 2.75
C LEU A 147 -0.34 18.55 2.26
N ASP A 148 -1.40 18.85 3.01
CA ASP A 148 -2.15 20.09 2.83
C ASP A 148 -1.48 21.21 3.64
N ASP A 149 -0.91 22.19 2.95
CA ASP A 149 -0.23 23.35 3.55
C ASP A 149 -1.14 24.19 4.44
N THR A 150 -2.46 24.17 4.22
CA THR A 150 -3.41 25.00 4.97
C THR A 150 -3.78 24.35 6.30
N THR A 151 -4.09 23.05 6.27
CA THR A 151 -4.55 22.32 7.46
C THR A 151 -3.40 21.60 8.20
N HIS A 152 -2.23 21.51 7.56
CA HIS A 152 -1.09 20.72 7.98
C HIS A 152 -1.43 19.23 8.19
N VAL A 153 -2.44 18.74 7.48
CA VAL A 153 -2.84 17.33 7.49
C VAL A 153 -2.16 16.65 6.31
N PHE A 154 -1.48 15.54 6.58
CA PHE A 154 -0.97 14.66 5.54
C PHE A 154 -1.90 13.46 5.37
N SER A 155 -2.06 13.01 4.14
CA SER A 155 -2.80 11.80 3.82
C SER A 155 -2.17 11.07 2.64
N GLY A 156 -2.17 9.75 2.69
CA GLY A 156 -1.64 8.96 1.60
C GLY A 156 -2.01 7.49 1.66
N ARG A 157 -1.61 6.78 0.62
CA ARG A 157 -1.86 5.35 0.46
C ARG A 157 -0.52 4.62 0.55
N LEU A 158 -0.47 3.45 1.15
CA LEU A 158 0.76 2.66 1.19
C LEU A 158 0.42 1.23 0.75
N PRO A 159 0.56 0.91 -0.55
CA PRO A 159 0.17 -0.39 -1.08
C PRO A 159 1.10 -1.50 -0.64
N LEU A 160 0.50 -2.67 -0.38
CA LEU A 160 1.24 -3.82 0.11
C LEU A 160 2.26 -4.34 -0.91
N LYS A 161 1.98 -4.27 -2.22
CA LYS A 161 2.92 -4.68 -3.28
C LYS A 161 4.26 -3.92 -3.26
N TYR A 162 4.27 -2.68 -2.76
CA TYR A 162 5.51 -1.93 -2.62
C TYR A 162 6.25 -2.28 -1.33
N LEU A 163 5.52 -2.67 -0.29
CA LEU A 163 6.09 -3.06 0.99
C LEU A 163 6.67 -4.48 0.96
N MET A 164 5.94 -5.45 0.41
CA MET A 164 6.20 -6.87 0.58
C MET A 164 6.18 -7.59 -0.77
N GLY A 165 7.17 -8.46 -1.03
CA GLY A 165 7.30 -9.16 -2.31
C GLY A 165 6.14 -10.12 -2.62
N PHE A 166 5.55 -10.75 -1.60
CA PHE A 166 4.42 -11.67 -1.84
C PHE A 166 3.22 -10.95 -2.48
N ALA A 167 2.96 -9.70 -2.07
CA ALA A 167 1.84 -8.91 -2.59
C ALA A 167 2.14 -8.33 -3.99
N GLU A 168 3.40 -8.31 -4.41
CA GLU A 168 3.80 -7.96 -5.77
C GLU A 168 3.59 -9.14 -6.73
N ASP A 169 3.99 -10.35 -6.31
CA ASP A 169 3.98 -11.53 -7.17
C ASP A 169 2.63 -12.27 -7.17
N TYR A 170 1.92 -12.27 -6.04
CA TYR A 170 0.69 -13.04 -5.88
C TYR A 170 -0.56 -12.18 -6.15
N THR A 171 -1.04 -12.25 -7.39
CA THR A 171 -2.22 -11.51 -7.86
C THR A 171 -3.54 -12.27 -7.75
N LYS A 172 -3.52 -13.49 -7.20
CA LYS A 172 -4.72 -14.32 -7.08
C LYS A 172 -5.53 -13.94 -5.84
N GLY A 173 -6.85 -14.05 -5.94
CA GLY A 173 -7.74 -13.85 -4.81
C GLY A 173 -7.52 -14.91 -3.71
N LEU A 174 -7.53 -14.47 -2.45
CA LEU A 174 -7.51 -15.36 -1.29
C LEU A 174 -8.94 -15.63 -0.84
N ILE A 175 -9.29 -16.91 -0.63
CA ILE A 175 -10.65 -17.37 -0.31
C ILE A 175 -10.67 -17.94 1.10
N ASN A 176 -11.58 -17.47 1.95
CA ASN A 176 -11.91 -18.08 3.25
C ASN A 176 -10.73 -18.28 4.21
N VAL A 177 -9.72 -17.41 4.15
CA VAL A 177 -8.59 -17.44 5.10
C VAL A 177 -8.62 -16.22 6.01
N LYS A 178 -8.42 -16.47 7.31
CA LYS A 178 -8.20 -15.42 8.32
C LYS A 178 -6.93 -14.66 7.98
N GLN A 179 -7.00 -13.34 7.90
CA GLN A 179 -5.82 -12.50 7.65
C GLN A 179 -5.66 -11.47 8.77
N GLU A 180 -4.42 -11.11 9.06
CA GLU A 180 -4.11 -10.10 10.04
C GLU A 180 -2.90 -9.29 9.58
N LEU A 181 -3.08 -7.97 9.49
CA LEU A 181 -2.00 -7.03 9.25
C LEU A 181 -1.56 -6.44 10.58
N ILE A 182 -0.30 -6.63 10.94
CA ILE A 182 0.28 -6.14 12.19
C ILE A 182 1.30 -5.06 11.85
N LEU A 183 1.10 -3.87 12.39
CA LEU A 183 1.94 -2.69 12.17
C LEU A 183 2.56 -2.28 13.51
N ILE A 184 3.88 -2.17 13.55
CA ILE A 184 4.61 -1.65 14.71
C ILE A 184 5.07 -0.24 14.36
N LEU A 185 4.57 0.75 15.09
CA LEU A 185 4.95 2.15 14.88
C LEU A 185 6.40 2.41 15.26
N ALA A 186 7.05 3.31 14.52
CA ALA A 186 8.43 3.69 14.75
C ALA A 186 8.62 4.28 16.16
N ARG A 187 9.77 3.97 16.78
CA ARG A 187 10.14 4.53 18.09
C ARG A 187 10.23 6.05 18.06
N THR A 188 10.53 6.62 16.90
CA THR A 188 10.60 8.05 16.63
C THR A 188 10.23 8.33 15.19
N PHE A 189 9.56 9.45 14.94
CA PHE A 189 9.19 9.89 13.58
C PHE A 189 10.21 10.84 12.96
N LYS A 190 11.42 10.95 13.51
CA LYS A 190 12.49 11.82 12.98
C LYS A 190 12.87 11.53 11.53
N ASN A 191 12.71 10.28 11.07
CA ASN A 191 13.00 9.92 9.68
C ASN A 191 11.86 10.28 8.71
N CYS A 192 10.72 10.80 9.19
CA CYS A 192 9.58 11.16 8.36
C CYS A 192 9.64 12.60 7.84
N TYR A 193 10.64 13.39 8.27
CA TYR A 193 10.80 14.79 7.88
C TYR A 193 12.26 15.18 7.74
N VAL A 194 12.51 16.23 6.96
CA VAL A 194 13.83 16.83 6.76
C VAL A 194 13.70 18.33 6.93
N GLY A 195 14.56 18.92 7.76
CA GLY A 195 14.55 20.36 8.03
C GLY A 195 15.50 20.77 9.14
N ASP A 196 15.64 22.09 9.31
CA ASP A 196 16.47 22.71 10.35
C ASP A 196 15.81 22.70 11.73
N VAL A 197 14.51 22.45 11.78
CA VAL A 197 13.69 22.46 12.99
C VAL A 197 13.06 21.10 13.22
N GLU A 198 12.85 20.72 14.48
CA GLU A 198 12.11 19.50 14.78
C GLU A 198 10.64 19.67 14.36
N ALA A 199 9.99 18.56 14.00
CA ALA A 199 8.56 18.52 13.74
C ALA A 199 7.90 17.40 14.56
N ASN A 200 6.64 17.63 14.90
CA ASN A 200 5.78 16.67 15.55
C ASN A 200 4.82 16.04 14.53
N ILE A 201 4.67 14.73 14.59
CA ILE A 201 3.77 13.95 13.74
C ILE A 201 2.77 13.24 14.64
N VAL A 202 1.49 13.45 14.37
CA VAL A 202 0.38 12.77 15.04
C VAL A 202 -0.37 11.99 13.98
N ILE A 203 -0.60 10.71 14.22
CA ILE A 203 -1.40 9.87 13.32
C ILE A 203 -2.84 9.92 13.82
N ASP A 204 -3.77 10.24 12.94
CA ASP A 204 -5.20 10.33 13.24
C ASP A 204 -5.97 9.10 12.75
N LYS A 205 -5.55 8.53 11.61
CA LYS A 205 -6.24 7.40 10.97
C LYS A 205 -5.25 6.43 10.35
N ILE A 206 -5.45 5.15 10.62
CA ILE A 206 -4.84 4.04 9.90
C ILE A 206 -5.97 3.08 9.53
N GLU A 207 -6.09 2.77 8.25
CA GLU A 207 -7.10 1.84 7.73
C GLU A 207 -6.48 0.93 6.69
N TRP A 208 -6.84 -0.35 6.69
CA TRP A 208 -6.43 -1.26 5.63
C TRP A 208 -7.58 -1.41 4.63
N LYS A 209 -7.32 -1.07 3.38
CA LYS A 209 -8.31 -1.11 2.30
C LYS A 209 -8.02 -2.26 1.37
N ILE A 210 -9.01 -3.13 1.19
CA ILE A 210 -8.91 -4.38 0.43
C ILE A 210 -10.07 -4.44 -0.55
N ARG A 211 -9.82 -4.90 -1.78
CA ARG A 211 -10.88 -5.15 -2.77
C ARG A 211 -11.46 -6.54 -2.57
N HIS A 212 -12.78 -6.61 -2.54
CA HIS A 212 -13.54 -7.85 -2.57
C HIS A 212 -13.86 -8.18 -4.01
N ILE A 213 -13.48 -9.38 -4.44
CA ILE A 213 -13.81 -9.93 -5.75
C ILE A 213 -15.13 -10.67 -5.61
N VAL A 214 -16.14 -10.23 -6.37
CA VAL A 214 -17.40 -10.96 -6.50
C VAL A 214 -17.36 -11.73 -7.81
N PRO A 215 -17.14 -13.06 -7.78
CA PRO A 215 -17.16 -13.87 -8.98
C PRO A 215 -18.60 -14.07 -9.47
N GLU A 216 -18.72 -14.51 -10.72
CA GLU A 216 -19.99 -14.95 -11.29
C GLU A 216 -20.57 -16.15 -10.52
N ASP A 217 -21.90 -16.20 -10.35
CA ASP A 217 -22.58 -17.24 -9.57
C ASP A 217 -22.29 -18.66 -10.05
N ARG A 218 -22.04 -18.85 -11.36
CA ARG A 218 -21.65 -20.13 -11.93
C ARG A 218 -20.29 -20.62 -11.42
N LEU A 219 -19.38 -19.70 -11.14
CA LEU A 219 -18.03 -19.99 -10.64
C LEU A 219 -18.01 -20.19 -9.13
N LYS A 220 -18.92 -19.54 -8.37
CA LYS A 220 -19.05 -19.74 -6.91
C LYS A 220 -19.22 -21.20 -6.51
N LEU A 221 -19.93 -21.99 -7.31
CA LEU A 221 -20.19 -23.42 -7.07
C LEU A 221 -18.92 -24.29 -7.12
N ASN A 222 -17.90 -23.88 -7.88
CA ASN A 222 -16.65 -24.62 -8.01
C ASN A 222 -15.70 -24.41 -6.81
N TYR A 223 -15.93 -23.36 -6.00
CA TYR A 223 -15.08 -23.03 -4.84
C TYR A 223 -15.60 -23.61 -3.52
N ALA A 224 -16.82 -24.16 -3.50
CA ALA A 224 -17.48 -24.72 -2.32
C ALA A 224 -17.37 -26.26 -2.20
N GLN A 225 -16.59 -26.91 -3.08
CA GLN A 225 -16.28 -28.35 -3.04
C GLN A 225 -14.87 -28.59 -2.51
#